data_AF-A0A965J1V5-F1
#
_entry.id   AF-A0A965J1V5-F1
#
_cell.length_a   1.000
_cell.length_b   1.000
_cell.length_c   1.000
_cell.angle_alpha   90.00
_cell.angle_beta   90.00
_cell.angle_gamma   90.00
#
_symmetry.space_group_name_H-M   'P 1'
#
loop_
_entity.id
_entity.type
_entity.pdbx_description
1 polymer ?
#
loop_
_entity_poly.entity_id
_entity_poly.type
_entity_poly.pdbx_seq_one_letter_code
_entity_poly.pdbx_strand_id
1 'polypeptide(L)'
;MTKHILFTLIFGLSTLLSRAQSSGFEVLKNLEIMDQVYEHLDLYFVDEPKPATLSKTAIDAMLKELDPYTVYYHESNIEDYRLLTTGQYGGIGALIRQIGDYTYIAEPYEGNPAQKNGLRAGDKILSIDGKSMVKKPSDDVSSALKGPKGTTIKVEIERLGEGVKTISITRDEIKLPDVPYFGMLDKKIGYIKLNGFT
;
A
#
# COMPACT_ATOMS: atom_id res chain seq x y z
N MET A 1 48.39 46.19 -5.81
CA MET A 1 47.64 45.25 -4.94
C MET A 1 46.21 44.99 -5.42
N THR A 2 45.47 46.00 -5.86
CA THR A 2 44.05 45.90 -6.26
C THR A 2 43.76 44.95 -7.44
N LYS A 3 44.67 44.84 -8.43
CA LYS A 3 44.48 43.94 -9.60
C LYS A 3 44.56 42.45 -9.25
N HIS A 4 45.36 42.05 -8.27
CA HIS A 4 45.48 40.64 -7.86
C HIS A 4 44.31 40.18 -7.00
N ILE A 5 43.69 41.09 -6.24
CA ILE A 5 42.47 40.83 -5.45
C ILE A 5 41.27 40.61 -6.39
N LEU A 6 41.15 41.41 -7.46
CA LEU A 6 40.08 41.23 -8.45
C LEU A 6 40.23 39.90 -9.22
N PHE A 7 41.45 39.52 -9.57
CA PHE A 7 41.71 38.27 -10.30
C PHE A 7 41.46 37.01 -9.44
N THR A 8 41.81 37.06 -8.16
CA THR A 8 41.51 35.97 -7.20
C THR A 8 40.02 35.86 -6.89
N LEU A 9 39.29 36.99 -6.85
CA LEU A 9 37.84 37.00 -6.69
C LEU A 9 37.11 36.37 -7.90
N ILE A 10 37.57 36.68 -9.12
CA ILE A 10 37.01 36.12 -10.37
C ILE A 10 37.29 34.61 -10.48
N PHE A 11 38.48 34.15 -10.08
CA PHE A 11 38.84 32.72 -10.08
C PHE A 11 38.14 31.93 -8.97
N GLY A 12 37.90 32.55 -7.81
CA GLY A 12 37.06 31.98 -6.74
C GLY A 12 35.58 31.89 -7.14
N LEU A 13 35.07 32.86 -7.91
CA LEU A 13 33.69 32.86 -8.38
C LEU A 13 33.46 31.84 -9.51
N SER A 14 34.42 31.67 -10.43
CA SER A 14 34.32 30.66 -11.51
C SER A 14 34.32 29.23 -10.96
N THR A 15 35.14 28.94 -9.95
CA THR A 15 35.20 27.61 -9.31
C THR A 15 33.93 27.28 -8.51
N LEU A 16 33.25 28.28 -7.94
CA LEU A 16 31.93 28.12 -7.32
C LEU A 16 30.81 27.89 -8.35
N LEU A 17 30.83 28.59 -9.49
CA LEU A 17 29.87 28.39 -10.59
C LEU A 17 30.01 27.00 -11.24
N SER A 18 31.23 26.51 -11.47
CA SER A 18 31.45 25.18 -12.06
C SER A 18 30.96 24.03 -11.17
N ARG A 19 31.01 24.17 -9.85
CA ARG A 19 30.49 23.17 -8.89
C ARG A 19 28.96 23.19 -8.78
N ALA A 20 28.33 24.35 -8.93
CA ALA A 20 26.87 24.47 -8.98
C ALA A 20 26.28 23.87 -10.28
N GLN A 21 27.04 23.93 -11.37
CA GLN A 21 26.61 23.45 -12.67
C GLN A 21 26.64 21.91 -12.81
N SER A 22 27.48 21.17 -12.07
CA SER A 22 27.65 19.73 -12.32
C SER A 22 26.52 18.86 -11.77
N SER A 23 26.15 19.03 -10.49
CA SER A 23 25.17 18.15 -9.83
C SER A 23 23.73 18.40 -10.29
N GLY A 24 23.31 19.67 -10.37
CA GLY A 24 21.96 20.02 -10.84
C GLY A 24 21.74 19.65 -12.32
N PHE A 25 22.77 19.78 -13.15
CA PHE A 25 22.71 19.37 -14.56
C PHE A 25 22.57 17.85 -14.72
N GLU A 26 23.34 17.07 -13.97
CA GLU A 26 23.22 15.60 -13.99
C GLU A 26 21.83 15.14 -13.55
N VAL A 27 21.25 15.75 -12.51
CA VAL A 27 19.88 15.43 -12.07
C VAL A 27 18.88 15.73 -13.18
N LEU A 28 18.91 16.93 -13.77
CA LEU A 28 18.00 17.31 -14.84
C LEU A 28 18.12 16.40 -16.06
N LYS A 29 19.35 16.06 -16.46
CA LYS A 29 19.61 15.14 -17.57
C LYS A 29 19.02 13.74 -17.30
N ASN A 30 19.16 13.22 -16.09
CA ASN A 30 18.61 11.90 -15.75
C ASN A 30 17.07 11.92 -15.74
N LEU A 31 16.45 13.01 -15.25
CA LEU A 31 14.99 13.19 -15.31
C LEU A 31 14.49 13.26 -16.77
N GLU A 32 15.21 13.96 -17.65
CA GLU A 32 14.89 14.01 -19.08
C GLU A 32 14.96 12.63 -19.74
N ILE A 33 15.99 11.83 -19.41
CA ILE A 33 16.10 10.45 -19.91
C ILE A 33 14.92 9.59 -19.43
N MET A 34 14.50 9.74 -18.15
CA MET A 34 13.35 9.00 -17.63
C MET A 34 12.05 9.36 -18.35
N ASP A 35 11.83 10.65 -18.63
CA ASP A 35 10.68 11.14 -19.39
C ASP A 35 10.68 10.60 -20.82
N GLN A 36 11.84 10.66 -21.50
CA GLN A 36 11.99 10.09 -22.85
C GLN A 36 11.70 8.60 -22.90
N VAL A 37 12.20 7.82 -21.92
CA VAL A 37 11.90 6.38 -21.84
C VAL A 37 10.40 6.15 -21.69
N TYR A 38 9.73 6.94 -20.84
CA TYR A 38 8.30 6.84 -20.63
C TYR A 38 7.51 7.17 -21.91
N GLU A 39 7.84 8.25 -22.60
CA GLU A 39 7.24 8.64 -23.89
C GLU A 39 7.40 7.54 -24.95
N HIS A 40 8.58 6.94 -25.05
CA HIS A 40 8.81 5.84 -26.00
C HIS A 40 7.99 4.60 -25.66
N LEU A 41 7.80 4.27 -24.38
CA LEU A 41 6.93 3.18 -23.99
C LEU A 41 5.47 3.46 -24.38
N ASP A 42 4.99 4.69 -24.20
CA ASP A 42 3.64 5.07 -24.57
C ASP A 42 3.39 5.01 -26.09
N LEU A 43 4.36 5.45 -26.89
CA LEU A 43 4.24 5.50 -28.34
C LEU A 43 4.46 4.16 -29.05
N TYR A 44 5.34 3.30 -28.52
CA TYR A 44 5.85 2.14 -29.26
C TYR A 44 5.60 0.79 -28.58
N PHE A 45 5.13 0.75 -27.33
CA PHE A 45 4.83 -0.52 -26.68
C PHE A 45 3.52 -1.12 -27.20
N VAL A 46 3.46 -2.47 -27.24
CA VAL A 46 2.34 -3.19 -27.84
C VAL A 46 1.05 -3.05 -27.02
N ASP A 47 1.20 -3.03 -25.69
CA ASP A 47 0.09 -2.85 -24.75
C ASP A 47 0.09 -1.43 -24.17
N GLU A 48 -1.06 -0.91 -23.78
CA GLU A 48 -1.14 0.41 -23.15
C GLU A 48 -0.44 0.37 -21.76
N PRO A 49 0.63 1.16 -21.55
CA PRO A 49 1.31 1.21 -20.27
C PRO A 49 0.40 1.81 -19.20
N LYS A 50 0.49 1.30 -17.95
CA LYS A 50 -0.29 1.82 -16.82
C LYS A 50 0.54 2.85 -16.05
N PRO A 51 0.24 4.17 -16.16
CA PRO A 51 1.11 5.22 -15.62
C PRO A 51 1.38 5.07 -14.12
N ALA A 52 0.34 4.79 -13.34
CA ALA A 52 0.44 4.63 -11.90
C ALA A 52 1.30 3.42 -11.49
N THR A 53 1.23 2.31 -12.23
CA THR A 53 2.02 1.11 -11.92
C THR A 53 3.49 1.31 -12.25
N LEU A 54 3.78 1.92 -13.40
CA LEU A 54 5.16 2.24 -13.80
C LEU A 54 5.80 3.26 -12.86
N SER A 55 5.10 4.35 -12.55
CA SER A 55 5.56 5.37 -11.61
C SER A 55 5.83 4.76 -10.23
N LYS A 56 4.92 3.90 -9.74
CA LYS A 56 5.11 3.17 -8.49
C LYS A 56 6.39 2.35 -8.49
N THR A 57 6.57 1.55 -9.54
CA THR A 57 7.74 0.68 -9.70
C THR A 57 9.03 1.48 -9.77
N ALA A 58 9.04 2.60 -10.50
CA ALA A 58 10.21 3.47 -10.62
C ALA A 58 10.60 4.10 -9.27
N ILE A 59 9.63 4.65 -8.53
CA ILE A 59 9.87 5.24 -7.20
C ILE A 59 10.37 4.16 -6.23
N ASP A 60 9.70 3.00 -6.16
CA ASP A 60 10.08 1.92 -5.25
C ASP A 60 11.49 1.40 -5.55
N ALA A 61 11.85 1.27 -6.83
CA ALA A 61 13.19 0.86 -7.25
C ALA A 61 14.26 1.91 -6.89
N MET A 62 13.98 3.21 -7.12
CA MET A 62 14.91 4.29 -6.74
C MET A 62 15.18 4.32 -5.24
N LEU A 63 14.15 4.18 -4.41
CA LEU A 63 14.30 4.24 -2.96
C LEU A 63 15.00 3.01 -2.38
N LYS A 64 14.81 1.83 -3.01
CA LYS A 64 15.49 0.59 -2.62
C LYS A 64 17.02 0.67 -2.72
N GLU A 65 17.55 1.51 -3.61
CA GLU A 65 18.99 1.75 -3.76
C GLU A 65 19.58 2.60 -2.62
N LEU A 66 18.74 3.30 -1.84
CA LEU A 66 19.21 4.14 -0.73
C LEU A 66 19.41 3.31 0.54
N ASP A 67 18.32 2.82 1.11
CA ASP A 67 18.31 2.07 2.36
C ASP A 67 16.96 1.33 2.54
N PRO A 68 16.88 0.30 3.41
CA PRO A 68 15.66 -0.49 3.58
C PRO A 68 14.53 0.19 4.37
N TYR A 69 14.76 1.39 4.91
CA TYR A 69 13.81 2.14 5.75
C TYR A 69 13.18 3.33 5.03
N THR A 70 13.82 3.86 3.99
CA THR A 70 13.25 4.90 3.14
C THR A 70 12.23 4.29 2.19
N VAL A 71 10.96 4.53 2.47
CA VAL A 71 9.84 4.04 1.66
C VAL A 71 8.88 5.17 1.31
N TYR A 72 8.27 5.09 0.14
CA TYR A 72 7.18 5.99 -0.26
C TYR A 72 5.84 5.24 -0.21
N TYR A 73 4.89 5.77 0.55
CA TYR A 73 3.54 5.22 0.63
C TYR A 73 2.69 5.77 -0.52
N HIS A 74 2.56 4.96 -1.57
CA HIS A 74 1.65 5.24 -2.69
C HIS A 74 0.20 5.31 -2.19
N GLU A 75 -0.63 6.11 -2.88
CA GLU A 75 -2.06 6.25 -2.59
C GLU A 75 -2.77 4.88 -2.50
N SER A 76 -2.38 3.92 -3.34
CA SER A 76 -2.92 2.56 -3.33
C SER A 76 -2.71 1.82 -2.00
N ASN A 77 -1.72 2.25 -1.20
CA ASN A 77 -1.29 1.62 0.05
C ASN A 77 -1.69 2.46 1.27
N ILE A 78 -2.49 3.52 1.10
CA ILE A 78 -2.79 4.48 2.18
C ILE A 78 -3.48 3.83 3.38
N GLU A 79 -4.32 2.82 3.14
CA GLU A 79 -5.02 2.09 4.21
C GLU A 79 -4.07 1.23 5.06
N ASP A 80 -3.00 0.70 4.46
CA ASP A 80 -1.97 -0.02 5.20
C ASP A 80 -1.15 0.94 6.08
N TYR A 81 -0.83 2.12 5.55
CA TYR A 81 -0.16 3.16 6.31
C TYR A 81 -1.01 3.64 7.50
N ARG A 82 -2.31 3.88 7.28
CA ARG A 82 -3.25 4.23 8.35
C ARG A 82 -3.33 3.14 9.42
N LEU A 83 -3.36 1.87 9.02
CA LEU A 83 -3.38 0.74 9.95
C LEU A 83 -2.16 0.75 10.85
N LEU A 84 -0.97 0.91 10.27
CA LEU A 84 0.30 0.89 11.00
C LEU A 84 0.44 2.08 11.97
N THR A 85 -0.14 3.23 11.63
CA THR A 85 0.04 4.47 12.40
C THR A 85 -1.08 4.76 13.40
N THR A 86 -2.30 4.24 13.16
CA THR A 86 -3.50 4.60 13.94
C THR A 86 -4.32 3.40 14.42
N GLY A 87 -3.90 2.18 14.05
CA GLY A 87 -4.67 0.96 14.31
C GLY A 87 -5.98 0.87 13.52
N GLN A 88 -6.17 1.78 12.54
CA GLN A 88 -7.42 1.94 11.80
C GLN A 88 -7.20 1.87 10.29
N TYR A 89 -8.15 1.30 9.57
CA TYR A 89 -8.14 1.25 8.12
C TYR A 89 -9.55 1.18 7.53
N GLY A 90 -9.72 1.66 6.31
CA GLY A 90 -10.94 1.50 5.52
C GLY A 90 -11.01 0.11 4.88
N GLY A 91 -12.09 -0.62 5.13
CA GLY A 91 -12.27 -1.96 4.55
C GLY A 91 -13.54 -2.66 4.98
N ILE A 92 -13.57 -3.98 4.77
CA ILE A 92 -14.73 -4.81 5.15
C ILE A 92 -14.65 -5.34 6.59
N GLY A 93 -13.49 -5.26 7.25
CA GLY A 93 -13.30 -5.75 8.62
C GLY A 93 -13.36 -7.27 8.74
N ALA A 94 -12.41 -7.95 8.11
CA ALA A 94 -12.22 -9.39 8.25
C ALA A 94 -10.74 -9.76 8.15
N LEU A 95 -10.35 -10.80 8.88
CA LEU A 95 -9.10 -11.52 8.69
C LEU A 95 -9.26 -12.48 7.51
N ILE A 96 -8.30 -12.47 6.59
CA ILE A 96 -8.23 -13.39 5.46
C ILE A 96 -7.02 -14.32 5.60
N ARG A 97 -7.10 -15.50 4.98
CA ARG A 97 -5.98 -16.44 4.93
C ARG A 97 -5.92 -17.12 3.57
N GLN A 98 -4.73 -17.16 3.00
CA GLN A 98 -4.47 -17.91 1.77
C GLN A 98 -4.24 -19.40 2.11
N ILE A 99 -4.93 -20.29 1.38
CA ILE A 99 -4.79 -21.74 1.46
C ILE A 99 -4.74 -22.28 0.02
N GLY A 100 -3.56 -22.74 -0.40
CA GLY A 100 -3.30 -23.11 -1.78
C GLY A 100 -3.55 -21.93 -2.73
N ASP A 101 -4.35 -22.18 -3.76
CA ASP A 101 -4.65 -21.21 -4.83
C ASP A 101 -5.76 -20.19 -4.46
N TYR A 102 -6.32 -20.25 -3.25
CA TYR A 102 -7.48 -19.44 -2.88
C TYR A 102 -7.26 -18.70 -1.56
N THR A 103 -7.95 -17.57 -1.44
CA THR A 103 -8.04 -16.81 -0.19
C THR A 103 -9.39 -17.02 0.45
N TYR A 104 -9.40 -17.26 1.75
CA TYR A 104 -10.59 -17.52 2.55
C TYR A 104 -10.78 -16.42 3.59
N ILE A 105 -12.03 -16.14 3.93
CA ILE A 105 -12.37 -15.40 5.15
C ILE A 105 -12.03 -16.32 6.33
N ALA A 106 -11.06 -15.91 7.14
CA ALA A 106 -10.69 -16.62 8.35
C ALA A 106 -11.58 -16.19 9.52
N GLU A 107 -11.80 -14.89 9.68
CA GLU A 107 -12.60 -14.33 10.77
C GLU A 107 -13.20 -12.98 10.34
N PRO A 108 -14.54 -12.88 10.16
CA PRO A 108 -15.22 -11.59 10.11
C PRO A 108 -15.20 -10.95 11.51
N TYR A 109 -14.75 -9.70 11.63
CA TYR A 109 -14.75 -9.03 12.92
C TYR A 109 -16.17 -8.67 13.35
N GLU A 110 -16.46 -8.83 14.64
CA GLU A 110 -17.78 -8.54 15.20
C GLU A 110 -18.16 -7.07 14.99
N GLY A 111 -19.41 -6.81 14.61
CA GLY A 111 -19.95 -5.48 14.36
C GLY A 111 -19.45 -4.81 13.08
N ASN A 112 -18.57 -5.44 12.30
CA ASN A 112 -17.96 -4.87 11.10
C ASN A 112 -18.71 -5.26 9.81
N PRO A 113 -18.48 -4.55 8.67
CA PRO A 113 -19.24 -4.75 7.44
C PRO A 113 -19.28 -6.21 6.94
N ALA A 114 -18.19 -6.96 7.02
CA ALA A 114 -18.13 -8.36 6.60
C ALA A 114 -19.15 -9.21 7.37
N GLN A 115 -19.13 -9.15 8.70
CA GLN A 115 -20.06 -9.89 9.55
C GLN A 115 -21.51 -9.43 9.31
N LYS A 116 -21.76 -8.11 9.28
CA LYS A 116 -23.09 -7.52 9.07
C LYS A 116 -23.73 -7.92 7.74
N ASN A 117 -22.93 -8.12 6.70
CA ASN A 117 -23.39 -8.55 5.37
C ASN A 117 -23.38 -10.07 5.20
N GLY A 118 -23.14 -10.84 6.27
CA GLY A 118 -23.30 -12.28 6.28
C GLY A 118 -22.11 -13.07 5.75
N LEU A 119 -20.92 -12.47 5.62
CA LEU A 119 -19.68 -13.24 5.45
C LEU A 119 -19.40 -14.07 6.71
N ARG A 120 -18.84 -15.25 6.51
CA ARG A 120 -18.54 -16.23 7.55
C ARG A 120 -17.13 -16.76 7.39
N ALA A 121 -16.57 -17.25 8.49
CA ALA A 121 -15.34 -18.02 8.44
C ALA A 121 -15.52 -19.22 7.49
N GLY A 122 -14.54 -19.45 6.62
CA GLY A 122 -14.56 -20.50 5.60
C GLY A 122 -15.12 -20.10 4.24
N ASP A 123 -15.64 -18.87 4.09
CA ASP A 123 -16.04 -18.37 2.78
C ASP A 123 -14.81 -18.21 1.87
N LYS A 124 -14.80 -18.90 0.73
CA LYS A 124 -13.73 -18.83 -0.26
C LYS A 124 -13.97 -17.65 -1.19
N ILE A 125 -13.03 -16.70 -1.28
CA ILE A 125 -13.13 -15.53 -2.15
C ILE A 125 -12.79 -15.94 -3.59
N LEU A 126 -13.72 -15.72 -4.51
CA LEU A 126 -13.55 -16.00 -5.94
C LEU A 126 -13.21 -14.72 -6.72
N SER A 127 -13.99 -13.67 -6.53
CA SER A 127 -13.79 -12.39 -7.22
C SER A 127 -14.20 -11.19 -6.37
N ILE A 128 -13.60 -10.03 -6.66
CA ILE A 128 -13.96 -8.74 -6.07
C ILE A 128 -14.16 -7.76 -7.22
N ASP A 129 -15.34 -7.13 -7.30
CA ASP A 129 -15.75 -6.23 -8.38
C ASP A 129 -15.53 -6.83 -9.79
N GLY A 130 -15.82 -8.12 -9.93
CA GLY A 130 -15.68 -8.87 -11.19
C GLY A 130 -14.23 -9.24 -11.56
N LYS A 131 -13.24 -8.85 -10.75
CA LYS A 131 -11.85 -9.27 -10.94
C LYS A 131 -11.59 -10.56 -10.17
N SER A 132 -11.10 -11.59 -10.85
CA SER A 132 -10.74 -12.86 -10.21
C SER A 132 -9.62 -12.68 -9.17
N MET A 133 -9.82 -13.28 -8.01
CA MET A 133 -8.87 -13.35 -6.89
C MET A 133 -8.18 -14.72 -6.82
N VAL A 134 -8.53 -15.64 -7.72
CA VAL A 134 -7.93 -16.98 -7.78
C VAL A 134 -6.44 -16.87 -8.12
N LYS A 135 -5.60 -17.58 -7.37
CA LYS A 135 -4.12 -17.56 -7.46
C LYS A 135 -3.48 -16.20 -7.19
N LYS A 136 -4.23 -15.20 -6.71
CA LYS A 136 -3.66 -13.93 -6.29
C LYS A 136 -2.99 -14.06 -4.92
N PRO A 137 -1.83 -13.42 -4.70
CA PRO A 137 -1.26 -13.28 -3.37
C PRO A 137 -2.27 -12.67 -2.40
N SER A 138 -2.18 -13.04 -1.12
CA SER A 138 -3.03 -12.49 -0.06
C SER A 138 -3.03 -10.96 -0.02
N ASP A 139 -1.90 -10.34 -0.34
CA ASP A 139 -1.73 -8.89 -0.27
C ASP A 139 -2.55 -8.17 -1.36
N ASP A 140 -2.64 -8.76 -2.56
CA ASP A 140 -3.49 -8.27 -3.64
C ASP A 140 -4.98 -8.36 -3.25
N VAL A 141 -5.37 -9.48 -2.65
CA VAL A 141 -6.76 -9.69 -2.18
C VAL A 141 -7.08 -8.72 -1.03
N SER A 142 -6.18 -8.55 -0.07
CA SER A 142 -6.29 -7.59 1.02
C SER A 142 -6.46 -6.17 0.49
N SER A 143 -5.62 -5.77 -0.47
CA SER A 143 -5.68 -4.44 -1.10
C SER A 143 -7.01 -4.21 -1.81
N ALA A 144 -7.56 -5.23 -2.48
CA ALA A 144 -8.87 -5.15 -3.12
C ALA A 144 -10.03 -5.06 -2.13
N LEU A 145 -9.92 -5.65 -0.94
CA LEU A 145 -10.94 -5.56 0.11
C LEU A 145 -10.88 -4.24 0.88
N LYS A 146 -9.70 -3.64 1.00
CA LYS A 146 -9.46 -2.32 1.59
C LYS A 146 -9.84 -1.20 0.62
N GLY A 147 -10.01 0.00 1.17
CA GLY A 147 -10.29 1.20 0.41
C GLY A 147 -11.15 2.20 1.19
N PRO A 148 -11.46 3.36 0.58
CA PRO A 148 -12.08 4.47 1.29
C PRO A 148 -13.43 4.10 1.89
N LYS A 149 -13.69 4.60 3.10
CA LYS A 149 -14.99 4.47 3.78
C LYS A 149 -16.14 4.91 2.89
N GLY A 150 -17.24 4.17 2.93
CA GLY A 150 -18.46 4.45 2.17
C GLY A 150 -18.45 3.91 0.73
N THR A 151 -17.30 3.48 0.21
CA THR A 151 -17.26 2.77 -1.08
C THR A 151 -17.85 1.37 -0.94
N THR A 152 -18.54 0.89 -1.98
CA THR A 152 -19.16 -0.44 -1.97
C THR A 152 -18.49 -1.35 -2.98
N ILE A 153 -18.22 -2.59 -2.57
CA ILE A 153 -17.69 -3.65 -3.42
C ILE A 153 -18.62 -4.83 -3.52
N LYS A 154 -18.50 -5.59 -4.59
CA LYS A 154 -19.15 -6.89 -4.76
C LYS A 154 -18.12 -7.99 -4.57
N VAL A 155 -18.29 -8.79 -3.54
CA VAL A 155 -17.44 -9.95 -3.25
C VAL A 155 -18.21 -11.21 -3.64
N GLU A 156 -17.69 -11.94 -4.61
CA GLU A 156 -18.18 -13.27 -4.97
C GLU A 156 -17.42 -14.31 -4.14
N ILE A 157 -18.18 -15.13 -3.43
CA ILE A 157 -17.65 -16.18 -2.57
C ILE A 157 -18.23 -17.54 -2.95
N GLU A 158 -17.49 -18.59 -2.66
CA GLU A 158 -18.01 -19.96 -2.58
C GLU A 158 -18.08 -20.38 -1.11
N ARG A 159 -19.29 -20.75 -0.66
CA ARG A 159 -19.51 -21.26 0.69
C ARG A 159 -19.75 -22.76 0.64
N LEU A 160 -19.00 -23.48 1.47
CA LEU A 160 -19.09 -24.94 1.57
C LEU A 160 -20.54 -25.36 1.87
N GLY A 161 -21.12 -26.17 1.00
CA GLY A 161 -22.50 -26.67 1.11
C GLY A 161 -23.60 -25.70 0.67
N GLU A 162 -23.30 -24.41 0.45
CA GLU A 162 -24.30 -23.40 0.01
C GLU A 162 -24.04 -22.87 -1.41
N GLY A 163 -22.88 -23.18 -2.02
CA GLY A 163 -22.53 -22.78 -3.39
C GLY A 163 -22.01 -21.35 -3.49
N VAL A 164 -22.07 -20.78 -4.70
CA VAL A 164 -21.54 -19.45 -5.02
C VAL A 164 -22.56 -18.36 -4.67
N LYS A 165 -22.10 -17.27 -4.05
CA LYS A 165 -22.90 -16.11 -3.66
C LYS A 165 -22.14 -14.81 -3.91
N THR A 166 -22.87 -13.79 -4.31
CA THR A 166 -22.32 -12.43 -4.44
C THR A 166 -22.89 -11.54 -3.34
N ILE A 167 -22.02 -10.94 -2.55
CA ILE A 167 -22.38 -10.07 -1.43
C ILE A 167 -21.87 -8.67 -1.74
N SER A 168 -22.77 -7.68 -1.66
CA SER A 168 -22.38 -6.27 -1.73
C SER A 168 -22.06 -5.77 -0.34
N ILE A 169 -20.87 -5.20 -0.15
CA ILE A 169 -20.35 -4.78 1.15
C ILE A 169 -19.86 -3.33 1.03
N THR A 170 -20.43 -2.45 1.83
CA THR A 170 -19.94 -1.08 1.98
C THR A 170 -18.80 -1.04 2.99
N ARG A 171 -17.65 -0.51 2.59
CA ARG A 171 -16.47 -0.36 3.45
C ARG A 171 -16.75 0.64 4.56
N ASP A 172 -16.22 0.37 5.73
CA ASP A 172 -16.24 1.28 6.87
C ASP A 172 -14.83 1.42 7.46
N GLU A 173 -14.68 2.34 8.40
CA GLU A 173 -13.48 2.46 9.21
C GLU A 173 -13.44 1.32 10.25
N ILE A 174 -12.42 0.49 10.14
CA ILE A 174 -12.19 -0.66 11.00
C ILE A 174 -11.14 -0.26 12.03
N LYS A 175 -11.50 -0.26 13.32
CA LYS A 175 -10.56 -0.02 14.42
C LYS A 175 -10.21 -1.33 15.10
N LEU A 176 -8.94 -1.68 15.10
CA LEU A 176 -8.44 -2.81 15.88
C LEU A 176 -8.04 -2.31 17.28
N PRO A 177 -8.56 -2.91 18.37
CA PRO A 177 -8.16 -2.51 19.70
C PRO A 177 -6.72 -2.96 19.98
N ASP A 178 -5.93 -2.07 20.58
CA ASP A 178 -4.59 -2.39 21.10
C ASP A 178 -4.66 -3.47 22.18
N VAL A 179 -5.67 -3.41 23.04
CA VAL A 179 -5.91 -4.39 24.10
C VAL A 179 -7.26 -5.06 23.85
N PRO A 180 -7.34 -6.09 22.99
CA PRO A 180 -8.59 -6.81 22.73
C PRO A 180 -9.11 -7.57 23.96
N TYR A 181 -8.25 -7.89 24.93
CA TYR A 181 -8.66 -8.59 26.15
C TYR A 181 -7.78 -8.18 27.32
N PHE A 182 -8.41 -7.91 28.45
CA PHE A 182 -7.76 -7.77 29.75
C PHE A 182 -8.66 -8.38 30.83
N GLY A 183 -8.07 -8.99 31.85
CA GLY A 183 -8.83 -9.60 32.93
C GLY A 183 -7.96 -10.36 33.93
N MET A 184 -8.59 -10.82 35.01
CA MET A 184 -7.94 -11.70 35.98
C MET A 184 -8.23 -13.16 35.61
N LEU A 185 -7.19 -13.98 35.46
CA LEU A 185 -7.35 -15.43 35.27
C LEU A 185 -7.63 -16.14 36.61
N ASP A 186 -7.09 -15.60 37.71
CA ASP A 186 -7.41 -16.02 39.07
C ASP A 186 -7.20 -14.86 40.08
N LYS A 187 -7.18 -15.14 41.38
CA LYS A 187 -7.00 -14.10 42.43
C LYS A 187 -5.61 -13.44 42.45
N LYS A 188 -4.62 -13.97 41.72
CA LYS A 188 -3.21 -13.53 41.75
C LYS A 188 -2.64 -13.21 40.38
N ILE A 189 -3.26 -13.65 39.29
CA ILE A 189 -2.73 -13.56 37.92
C ILE A 189 -3.69 -12.74 37.06
N GLY A 190 -3.20 -11.59 36.60
CA GLY A 190 -3.81 -10.79 35.53
C GLY A 190 -3.27 -11.19 34.16
N TYR A 191 -4.13 -11.17 33.15
CA TYR A 191 -3.77 -11.36 31.75
C TYR A 191 -4.23 -10.16 30.93
N ILE A 192 -3.31 -9.63 30.14
CA ILE A 192 -3.54 -8.53 29.21
C ILE A 192 -3.01 -8.99 27.86
N LYS A 193 -3.90 -9.12 26.87
CA LYS A 193 -3.50 -9.35 25.48
C LYS A 193 -3.26 -7.99 24.85
N LEU A 194 -2.00 -7.67 24.59
CA LEU A 194 -1.58 -6.46 23.90
C LEU A 194 -1.20 -6.79 22.46
N ASN A 195 -1.91 -6.21 21.50
CA ASN A 195 -1.66 -6.33 20.07
C ASN A 195 -0.73 -5.22 19.54
N GLY A 196 -0.75 -4.02 20.13
CA GLY A 196 -0.02 -2.87 19.62
C GLY A 196 -0.10 -1.65 20.53
N PHE A 197 0.49 -0.54 20.05
CA PHE A 197 0.44 0.78 20.67
C PHE A 197 0.08 1.79 19.57
N THR A 198 -1.22 2.03 19.35
CA THR A 198 -1.73 2.91 18.29
C THR A 198 -2.87 3.83 18.74
#